data_AF-A0A3P0XBU8-F1
#
_entry.id   AF-A0A3P0XBU8-F1
#
_cell.length_a   1.000
_cell.length_b   1.000
_cell.length_c   1.000
_cell.angle_alpha   90.00
_cell.angle_beta   90.00
_cell.angle_gamma   90.00
#
_symmetry.space_group_name_H-M   'P 1'
#
loop_
_entity.id
_entity.type
_entity.pdbx_description
1 polymer ?
#
loop_
_entity_poly.entity_id
_entity_poly.type
_entity_poly.pdbx_seq_one_letter_code
_entity_poly.pdbx_strand_id
1 'polypeptide(L)'
;MTVFPFLPFPFFSISIQSLLIGLGVLAALRTAERLAWRLGLAAHPVSTAALLAGAGLILGPRLILLIAGWRDFVAHPSWMLSLFHVEDPRLLYAGAVIGLIVATGSLMRARVNVLLAANALLPCVTLLLAFVHAGYFAEGAEPGRIVAARWGVICTRHLARTLYGTPLDVPLVPVAAYGSAGFALLALGTVWMAARDEPPPARCCYSRACCRSSLGKGSYAGQANRCCSVHLPGRRRQGR
;
A
#
# COMPACT_ATOMS: atom_id res chain seq x y z
N MET A 1 6.02 19.36 -20.76
CA MET A 1 5.43 19.74 -19.46
C MET A 1 6.53 19.72 -18.41
N THR A 2 6.85 20.85 -17.81
CA THR A 2 7.95 21.00 -16.83
C THR A 2 7.46 20.63 -15.43
N VAL A 3 7.63 19.37 -15.03
CA VAL A 3 7.42 18.94 -13.63
C VAL A 3 8.76 19.14 -12.90
N PHE A 4 8.79 19.88 -11.80
CA PHE A 4 10.00 20.05 -11.00
C PHE A 4 10.19 18.81 -10.08
N PRO A 5 11.27 18.02 -10.24
CA PRO A 5 11.48 16.78 -9.49
C PRO A 5 11.93 17.03 -8.06
N PHE A 6 12.42 18.24 -7.76
CA PHE A 6 12.84 18.64 -6.42
C PHE A 6 12.07 19.88 -5.99
N LEU A 7 11.45 19.81 -4.81
CA LEU A 7 10.97 21.00 -4.12
C LEU A 7 12.18 21.62 -3.40
N PRO A 8 12.61 22.84 -3.76
CA PRO A 8 13.75 23.47 -3.10
C PRO A 8 13.32 23.97 -1.71
N PHE A 9 13.67 23.21 -0.67
CA PHE A 9 13.76 23.75 0.68
C PHE A 9 15.22 24.15 0.95
N PRO A 10 15.47 25.20 1.75
CA PRO A 10 16.82 25.76 1.95
C PRO A 10 17.85 24.79 2.58
N PHE A 11 17.41 23.65 3.13
CA PHE A 11 18.30 22.67 3.79
C PHE A 11 18.11 21.22 3.33
N PHE A 12 17.04 20.88 2.60
CA PHE A 12 16.75 19.51 2.15
C PHE A 12 16.09 19.51 0.77
N SER A 13 16.60 18.68 -0.15
CA SER A 13 15.94 18.43 -1.43
C SER A 13 15.04 17.20 -1.29
N ILE A 14 13.73 17.40 -1.21
CA ILE A 14 12.76 16.30 -1.21
C ILE A 14 12.40 16.01 -2.66
N SER A 15 12.58 14.75 -3.07
CA SER A 15 12.18 14.29 -4.40
C SER A 15 10.66 14.17 -4.50
N ILE A 16 10.09 14.57 -5.63
CA ILE A 16 8.65 14.51 -5.89
C ILE A 16 8.14 13.07 -5.80
N GLN A 17 8.95 12.08 -6.20
CA GLN A 17 8.65 10.66 -6.05
C GLN A 17 8.40 10.29 -4.59
N SER A 18 9.26 10.73 -3.67
CA SER A 18 9.10 10.44 -2.24
C SER A 18 7.82 11.07 -1.67
N LEU A 19 7.45 12.26 -2.14
CA LEU A 19 6.19 12.91 -1.76
C LEU A 19 4.97 12.11 -2.24
N LEU A 20 4.98 11.66 -3.51
CA LEU A 20 3.90 10.87 -4.09
C LEU A 20 3.78 9.50 -3.43
N ILE A 21 4.90 8.83 -3.14
CA ILE A 21 4.90 7.56 -2.42
C ILE A 21 4.31 7.74 -1.02
N GLY A 22 4.70 8.80 -0.30
CA GLY A 22 4.12 9.12 1.02
C GLY A 22 2.60 9.31 0.98
N LEU A 23 2.11 10.06 -0.01
CA LEU A 23 0.67 10.22 -0.25
C LEU A 23 -0.01 8.90 -0.61
N GLY A 24 0.63 8.07 -1.42
CA GLY A 24 0.16 6.74 -1.78
C GLY A 24 0.03 5.81 -0.58
N VAL A 25 1.00 5.82 0.34
CA VAL A 25 0.95 5.03 1.59
C VAL A 25 -0.21 5.48 2.46
N LEU A 26 -0.39 6.79 2.66
CA LEU A 26 -1.53 7.31 3.45
C LEU A 26 -2.87 6.93 2.83
N ALA A 27 -2.99 7.02 1.50
CA ALA A 27 -4.20 6.64 0.79
C ALA A 27 -4.44 5.11 0.85
N ALA A 28 -3.38 4.30 0.78
CA ALA A 28 -3.42 2.84 0.95
C ALA A 28 -3.86 2.44 2.37
N LEU A 29 -3.38 3.13 3.41
CA LEU A 29 -3.80 2.87 4.79
C LEU A 29 -5.27 3.23 5.02
N ARG A 30 -5.70 4.39 4.53
CA ARG A 30 -7.10 4.82 4.65
C ARG A 30 -8.06 3.88 3.90
N THR A 31 -7.63 3.32 2.77
CA THR A 31 -8.40 2.30 2.04
C THR A 31 -8.40 0.96 2.77
N ALA A 32 -7.26 0.54 3.35
CA ALA A 32 -7.16 -0.70 4.12
C ALA A 32 -8.10 -0.71 5.33
N GLU A 33 -8.17 0.41 6.08
CA GLU A 33 -9.10 0.55 7.20
C GLU A 33 -10.55 0.41 6.72
N ARG A 34 -10.94 1.18 5.70
CA ARG A 34 -12.30 1.15 5.15
C ARG A 34 -12.70 -0.26 4.68
N LEU A 35 -11.78 -0.99 4.08
CA LEU A 35 -12.04 -2.34 3.59
C LEU A 35 -12.08 -3.38 4.71
N ALA A 36 -11.24 -3.24 5.73
CA ALA A 36 -11.28 -4.10 6.91
C ALA A 36 -12.63 -3.99 7.63
N TRP A 37 -13.15 -2.76 7.79
CA TRP A 37 -14.49 -2.53 8.34
C TRP A 37 -15.59 -3.19 7.51
N ARG A 38 -15.50 -3.12 6.18
CA ARG A 38 -16.49 -3.73 5.28
C ARG A 38 -16.47 -5.25 5.32
N LEU A 39 -15.31 -5.86 5.39
CA LEU A 39 -15.15 -7.33 5.38
C LEU A 39 -15.36 -7.96 6.78
N GLY A 40 -15.63 -7.15 7.81
CA GLY A 40 -15.82 -7.62 9.19
C GLY A 40 -14.53 -8.14 9.83
N LEU A 41 -13.36 -7.78 9.31
CA LEU A 41 -12.08 -8.05 9.95
C LEU A 41 -11.82 -7.02 11.05
N ALA A 42 -11.11 -7.44 12.09
CA ALA A 42 -10.54 -6.48 13.03
C ALA A 42 -9.60 -5.52 12.25
N ALA A 43 -9.90 -4.22 12.28
CA ALA A 43 -9.13 -3.21 11.53
C ALA A 43 -7.66 -3.16 11.95
N HIS A 44 -7.39 -3.39 13.24
CA HIS A 44 -6.05 -3.28 13.83
C HIS A 44 -5.02 -4.27 13.25
N PRO A 45 -5.27 -5.60 13.16
CA PRO A 45 -4.29 -6.52 12.56
C PRO A 45 -4.07 -6.30 11.06
N VAL A 46 -5.09 -5.85 10.32
CA VAL A 46 -4.98 -5.57 8.88
C VAL A 46 -4.14 -4.33 8.63
N SER A 47 -4.38 -3.24 9.35
CA SER A 47 -3.58 -2.01 9.25
C SER A 47 -2.14 -2.25 9.68
N THR A 48 -1.92 -3.03 10.75
CA THR A 48 -0.58 -3.41 11.22
C THR A 48 0.17 -4.21 10.16
N ALA A 49 -0.49 -5.17 9.48
CA ALA A 49 0.13 -5.93 8.39
C ALA A 49 0.48 -5.03 7.19
N ALA A 50 -0.37 -4.06 6.85
CA ALA A 50 -0.09 -3.09 5.78
C ALA A 50 1.10 -2.19 6.12
N LEU A 51 1.17 -1.69 7.36
CA LEU A 51 2.30 -0.91 7.88
C LEU A 51 3.60 -1.72 7.84
N LEU A 52 3.57 -2.97 8.29
CA LEU A 52 4.72 -3.87 8.26
C LEU A 52 5.17 -4.21 6.84
N ALA A 53 4.23 -4.39 5.90
CA ALA A 53 4.54 -4.59 4.49
C ALA A 53 5.28 -3.37 3.91
N GLY A 54 4.78 -2.16 4.16
CA GLY A 54 5.42 -0.91 3.75
C GLY A 54 6.80 -0.72 4.38
N ALA A 55 6.93 -1.02 5.68
CA ALA A 55 8.22 -0.98 6.37
C ALA A 55 9.21 -1.99 5.77
N GLY A 56 8.78 -3.21 5.43
CA GLY A 56 9.60 -4.21 4.76
C GLY A 56 10.04 -3.79 3.35
N LEU A 57 9.20 -3.05 2.62
CA LEU A 57 9.57 -2.52 1.30
C LEU A 57 10.66 -1.44 1.39
N ILE A 58 10.67 -0.65 2.46
CA ILE A 58 11.66 0.41 2.69
C ILE A 58 12.93 -0.15 3.34
N LEU A 59 12.80 -0.99 4.36
CA LEU A 59 13.93 -1.50 5.16
C LEU A 59 14.55 -2.76 4.54
N GLY A 60 13.77 -3.57 3.83
CA GLY A 60 14.21 -4.83 3.25
C GLY A 60 15.41 -4.67 2.31
N PRO A 61 15.34 -3.80 1.29
CA PRO A 61 16.47 -3.57 0.38
C PRO A 61 17.75 -3.16 1.13
N ARG A 62 17.61 -2.37 2.21
CA ARG A 62 18.72 -1.92 3.05
C ARG A 62 19.33 -3.04 3.87
N LEU A 63 18.50 -3.91 4.44
CA LEU A 63 18.97 -5.12 5.14
C LEU A 63 19.74 -6.03 4.18
N ILE A 64 19.25 -6.20 2.96
CA ILE A 64 19.91 -7.04 1.95
C ILE A 64 21.24 -6.43 1.50
N LEU A 65 21.30 -5.12 1.26
CA LEU A 65 22.55 -4.41 1.00
C LEU A 65 23.56 -4.61 2.12
N LEU A 66 23.10 -4.51 3.38
CA LEU A 66 23.94 -4.70 4.57
C LEU A 66 24.48 -6.12 4.65
N ILE A 67 23.65 -7.12 4.35
CA ILE A 67 24.05 -8.53 4.38
C ILE A 67 25.00 -8.86 3.22
N ALA A 68 24.68 -8.41 2.00
CA ALA A 68 25.46 -8.70 0.80
C ALA A 68 26.83 -8.00 0.80
N GLY A 69 26.90 -6.77 1.31
CA GLY A 69 28.12 -5.97 1.37
C GLY A 69 28.72 -5.87 2.78
N TRP A 70 28.50 -6.86 3.66
CA TRP A 70 28.92 -6.79 5.06
C TRP A 70 30.41 -6.45 5.25
N ARG A 71 31.29 -6.99 4.39
CA ARG A 71 32.74 -6.69 4.44
C ARG A 71 33.04 -5.24 4.07
N ASP A 72 32.38 -4.72 3.05
CA ASP A 72 32.55 -3.33 2.58
C ASP A 72 31.91 -2.33 3.56
N PHE A 73 30.86 -2.75 4.26
CA PHE A 73 30.16 -1.95 5.27
C PHE A 73 31.03 -1.66 6.48
N VAL A 74 31.74 -2.69 6.97
CA VAL A 74 32.67 -2.54 8.11
C VAL A 74 33.87 -1.67 7.72
N ALA A 75 34.29 -1.71 6.45
CA ALA A 75 35.39 -0.90 5.96
C ALA A 75 34.98 0.58 5.78
N HIS A 76 33.85 0.86 5.12
CA HIS A 76 33.42 2.21 4.73
C HIS A 76 31.91 2.45 4.95
N PRO A 77 31.47 2.62 6.21
CA PRO A 77 30.05 2.70 6.55
C PRO A 77 29.36 3.94 5.95
N SER A 78 30.06 5.07 5.88
CA SER A 78 29.52 6.32 5.31
C SER A 78 29.29 6.24 3.80
N TRP A 79 30.09 5.44 3.08
CA TRP A 79 30.03 5.32 1.64
C TRP A 79 28.88 4.40 1.20
N MET A 80 28.66 3.29 1.93
CA MET A 80 27.50 2.41 1.70
C MET A 80 26.17 3.08 2.05
N LEU A 81 26.16 3.99 3.03
CA LEU A 81 24.99 4.85 3.24
C LEU A 81 24.81 5.76 2.02
N SER A 82 25.85 6.39 1.47
CA SER A 82 25.70 7.26 0.29
C SER A 82 25.17 6.57 -0.98
N LEU A 83 25.22 5.23 -1.08
CA LEU A 83 24.63 4.43 -2.17
C LEU A 83 23.08 4.37 -2.13
N PHE A 84 22.42 5.19 -1.31
CA PHE A 84 20.95 5.35 -1.23
C PHE A 84 20.24 5.49 -2.60
N HIS A 85 20.94 5.85 -3.67
CA HIS A 85 20.38 6.12 -5.01
C HIS A 85 20.59 5.00 -6.03
N VAL A 86 21.22 3.87 -5.70
CA VAL A 86 21.33 2.77 -6.67
C VAL A 86 20.00 2.01 -6.72
N GLU A 87 19.20 2.35 -7.72
CA GLU A 87 17.98 1.63 -8.08
C GLU A 87 18.32 0.29 -8.75
N ASP A 88 18.83 -0.66 -7.96
CA ASP A 88 18.98 -2.03 -8.42
C ASP A 88 17.63 -2.74 -8.39
N PRO A 89 17.12 -3.25 -9.54
CA PRO A 89 15.83 -3.94 -9.59
C PRO A 89 15.75 -5.13 -8.61
N ARG A 90 16.88 -5.80 -8.40
CA ARG A 90 17.00 -6.96 -7.50
C ARG A 90 16.70 -6.60 -6.05
N LEU A 91 17.13 -5.42 -5.63
CA LEU A 91 16.93 -4.92 -4.28
C LEU A 91 15.45 -4.59 -4.03
N LEU A 92 14.77 -4.02 -5.04
CA LEU A 92 13.34 -3.76 -4.99
C LEU A 92 12.53 -5.06 -4.82
N TYR A 93 12.82 -6.10 -5.63
CA TYR A 93 12.16 -7.40 -5.49
C TYR A 93 12.38 -8.03 -4.11
N ALA A 94 13.60 -7.94 -3.61
CA ALA A 94 13.95 -8.54 -2.35
C ALA A 94 13.31 -7.79 -1.15
N GLY A 95 13.14 -6.46 -1.25
CA GLY A 95 12.30 -5.68 -0.35
C GLY A 95 10.83 -6.10 -0.36
N ALA A 96 10.27 -6.33 -1.55
CA ALA A 96 8.89 -6.79 -1.69
C ALA A 96 8.68 -8.18 -1.06
N VAL A 97 9.64 -9.10 -1.24
CA VAL A 97 9.60 -10.44 -0.62
C VAL A 97 9.64 -10.34 0.91
N ILE A 98 10.53 -9.52 1.48
CA ILE A 98 10.60 -9.30 2.93
C ILE A 98 9.29 -8.71 3.46
N GLY A 99 8.75 -7.69 2.79
CA GLY A 99 7.47 -7.09 3.14
C GLY A 99 6.33 -8.10 3.16
N LEU A 100 6.27 -8.98 2.14
CA LEU A 100 5.26 -10.05 2.06
C LEU A 100 5.39 -11.03 3.24
N ILE A 101 6.61 -11.51 3.52
CA ILE A 101 6.87 -12.48 4.60
C ILE A 101 6.44 -11.90 5.96
N VAL A 102 6.81 -10.66 6.26
CA VAL A 102 6.50 -10.01 7.54
C VAL A 102 4.98 -9.77 7.66
N ALA A 103 4.33 -9.32 6.59
CA ALA A 103 2.89 -9.09 6.58
C ALA A 103 2.10 -10.39 6.77
N THR A 104 2.44 -11.45 6.04
CA THR A 104 1.81 -12.77 6.19
C THR A 104 2.04 -13.33 7.59
N GLY A 105 3.27 -13.24 8.12
CA GLY A 105 3.59 -13.67 9.48
C GLY A 105 2.77 -12.94 10.55
N SER A 106 2.56 -11.63 10.38
CA SER A 106 1.71 -10.83 11.27
C SER A 106 0.25 -11.27 11.24
N LEU A 107 -0.30 -11.53 10.05
CA LEU A 107 -1.68 -12.01 9.89
C LEU A 107 -1.90 -13.39 10.48
N MET A 108 -0.93 -14.30 10.31
CA MET A 108 -0.97 -15.64 10.90
C MET A 108 -0.94 -15.57 12.43
N ARG A 109 -0.09 -14.71 13.02
CA ARG A 109 -0.06 -14.49 14.48
C ARG A 109 -1.38 -13.95 15.02
N ALA A 110 -2.06 -13.10 14.24
CA ALA A 110 -3.36 -12.55 14.61
C ALA A 110 -4.54 -13.51 14.38
N ARG A 111 -4.30 -14.75 13.91
CA ARG A 111 -5.33 -15.75 13.55
C ARG A 111 -6.40 -15.22 12.58
N VAL A 112 -6.01 -14.30 11.71
CA VAL A 112 -6.87 -13.76 10.66
C VAL A 112 -6.79 -14.67 9.43
N ASN A 113 -7.90 -14.84 8.71
CA ASN A 113 -7.88 -15.56 7.44
C ASN A 113 -7.01 -14.79 6.43
N VAL A 114 -5.84 -15.35 6.12
CA VAL A 114 -4.82 -14.73 5.25
C VAL A 114 -5.36 -14.46 3.86
N LEU A 115 -6.23 -15.31 3.31
CA LEU A 115 -6.81 -15.09 1.98
C LEU A 115 -7.77 -13.90 1.97
N LEU A 116 -8.60 -13.78 3.01
CA LEU A 116 -9.53 -12.65 3.14
C LEU A 116 -8.78 -11.33 3.34
N ALA A 117 -7.71 -11.36 4.15
CA ALA A 117 -6.84 -10.20 4.34
C ALA A 117 -6.05 -9.85 3.07
N ALA A 118 -5.58 -10.84 2.31
CA ALA A 118 -4.91 -10.61 1.03
C ALA A 118 -5.84 -9.92 0.03
N ASN A 119 -7.10 -10.38 -0.08
CA ASN A 119 -8.13 -9.72 -0.89
C ASN A 119 -8.40 -8.28 -0.45
N ALA A 120 -8.32 -8.01 0.86
CA ALA A 120 -8.46 -6.65 1.38
C ALA A 120 -7.23 -5.76 1.07
N LEU A 121 -6.03 -6.34 1.02
CA LEU A 121 -4.78 -5.62 0.82
C LEU A 121 -4.42 -5.42 -0.66
N LEU A 122 -4.91 -6.28 -1.55
CA LEU A 122 -4.78 -6.17 -3.00
C LEU A 122 -5.06 -4.74 -3.54
N PRO A 123 -6.22 -4.10 -3.27
CA PRO A 123 -6.50 -2.74 -3.73
C PRO A 123 -5.51 -1.70 -3.16
N CYS A 124 -5.09 -1.87 -1.91
CA CYS A 124 -4.14 -0.96 -1.25
C CYS A 124 -2.77 -1.00 -1.91
N VAL A 125 -2.30 -2.21 -2.25
CA VAL A 125 -1.03 -2.41 -2.96
C VAL A 125 -1.12 -1.79 -4.36
N THR A 126 -2.18 -2.06 -5.12
CA THR A 126 -2.35 -1.47 -6.46
C THR A 126 -2.42 0.06 -6.43
N LEU A 127 -3.05 0.63 -5.40
CA LEU A 127 -3.13 2.08 -5.24
C LEU A 127 -1.73 2.67 -4.99
N LEU A 128 -0.95 2.05 -4.10
CA LEU A 128 0.42 2.48 -3.84
C LEU A 128 1.30 2.42 -5.11
N LEU A 129 1.21 1.32 -5.87
CA LEU A 129 1.93 1.16 -7.14
C LEU A 129 1.56 2.26 -8.16
N ALA A 130 0.31 2.71 -8.19
CA ALA A 130 -0.11 3.81 -9.06
C ALA A 130 0.65 5.11 -8.73
N PHE A 131 0.81 5.42 -7.43
CA PHE A 131 1.57 6.59 -6.97
C PHE A 131 3.08 6.44 -7.22
N VAL A 132 3.64 5.24 -7.05
CA VAL A 132 5.05 4.96 -7.35
C VAL A 132 5.35 5.25 -8.82
N HIS A 133 4.58 4.69 -9.75
CA HIS A 133 4.80 4.94 -11.19
C HIS A 133 4.50 6.38 -11.61
N ALA A 134 3.57 7.06 -10.94
CA ALA A 134 3.38 8.49 -11.14
C ALA A 134 4.61 9.30 -10.68
N GLY A 135 5.30 8.87 -9.61
CA GLY A 135 6.59 9.40 -9.19
C GLY A 135 7.69 9.18 -10.22
N TYR A 136 7.85 7.95 -10.72
CA TYR A 136 8.84 7.64 -11.77
C TYR A 136 8.61 8.45 -13.05
N PHE A 137 7.35 8.70 -13.42
CA PHE A 137 7.02 9.57 -14.54
C PHE A 137 7.39 11.04 -14.29
N ALA A 138 7.16 11.54 -13.07
CA ALA A 138 7.48 12.91 -12.69
C ALA A 138 8.99 13.20 -12.67
N GLU A 139 9.80 12.20 -12.32
CA GLU A 139 11.26 12.29 -12.31
C GLU A 139 11.90 11.91 -13.65
N GLY A 140 11.18 11.14 -14.47
CA GLY A 140 11.67 10.61 -15.73
C GLY A 140 12.64 9.44 -15.54
N ALA A 141 12.45 8.62 -14.49
CA ALA A 141 13.35 7.52 -14.13
C ALA A 141 13.15 6.24 -14.96
N GLU A 142 11.94 6.02 -15.51
CA GLU A 142 11.62 4.84 -16.33
C GLU A 142 11.22 5.25 -17.76
N PRO A 143 12.19 5.65 -18.61
CA PRO A 143 11.92 5.92 -20.01
C PRO A 143 11.62 4.59 -20.71
N GLY A 144 10.47 4.49 -21.38
CA GLY A 144 10.10 3.29 -22.12
C GLY A 144 10.95 3.06 -23.36
N ARG A 145 10.46 2.21 -24.27
CA ARG A 145 11.15 1.97 -25.54
C ARG A 145 11.12 3.22 -26.43
N ILE A 146 12.20 3.42 -27.19
CA ILE A 146 12.27 4.42 -28.26
C ILE A 146 11.22 4.07 -29.32
N VAL A 147 10.36 5.03 -29.65
CA VAL A 147 9.28 4.84 -30.62
C VAL A 147 9.13 6.06 -31.51
N ALA A 148 9.12 5.84 -32.82
CA ALA A 148 8.88 6.86 -33.84
C ALA A 148 7.38 7.15 -34.01
N ALA A 149 6.68 7.45 -32.92
CA ALA A 149 5.26 7.80 -32.94
C ALA A 149 5.03 9.22 -32.42
N ARG A 150 4.03 9.91 -32.99
CA ARG A 150 3.69 11.31 -32.67
C ARG A 150 3.25 11.53 -31.22
N TRP A 151 2.91 10.45 -30.50
CA TRP A 151 2.53 10.46 -29.09
C TRP A 151 3.68 10.09 -28.14
N GLY A 152 4.90 9.91 -28.67
CA GLY A 152 6.09 9.74 -27.86
C GLY A 152 6.39 11.00 -27.05
N VAL A 153 6.71 10.82 -25.77
CA VAL A 153 7.11 11.91 -24.89
C VAL A 153 8.62 12.09 -25.03
N ILE A 154 9.04 13.31 -25.35
CA ILE A 154 10.46 13.65 -25.49
C ILE A 154 10.95 14.19 -24.14
N CYS A 155 11.92 13.51 -23.56
CA CYS A 155 12.63 14.00 -22.37
C CYS A 155 13.74 14.97 -22.81
N THR A 156 13.57 16.25 -22.51
CA THR A 156 14.54 17.31 -22.82
C THR A 156 15.45 17.65 -21.63
N ARG A 157 15.36 16.92 -20.51
CA ARG A 157 16.00 17.29 -19.24
C ARG A 157 17.30 16.54 -19.00
N HIS A 158 18.41 17.28 -18.88
CA HIS A 158 19.74 16.72 -18.60
C HIS A 158 19.82 15.96 -17.27
N LEU A 159 19.11 16.40 -16.23
CA LEU A 159 19.08 15.73 -14.92
C LEU A 159 18.57 14.28 -14.99
N ALA A 160 17.60 14.00 -15.86
CA ALA A 160 17.07 12.65 -16.02
C ALA A 160 18.09 11.71 -16.67
N ARG A 161 18.97 12.22 -17.56
CA ARG A 161 20.08 11.42 -18.11
C ARG A 161 21.19 11.18 -17.10
N THR A 162 21.53 12.18 -16.30
CA THR A 162 22.62 12.03 -15.32
C THR A 162 22.25 11.12 -14.16
N LEU A 163 20.99 11.14 -13.72
CA LEU A 163 20.53 10.33 -12.58
C LEU A 163 20.01 8.95 -12.99
N TYR A 164 19.27 8.86 -14.10
CA TYR A 164 18.55 7.64 -14.49
C TYR A 164 18.99 7.08 -15.86
N GLY A 165 19.98 7.69 -16.52
CA GLY A 165 20.49 7.20 -17.80
C GLY A 165 19.54 7.37 -18.99
N THR A 166 18.53 8.25 -18.89
CA THR A 166 17.51 8.38 -19.93
C THR A 166 18.04 8.98 -21.23
N PRO A 167 17.61 8.47 -22.41
CA PRO A 167 18.02 9.04 -23.68
C PRO A 167 17.30 10.38 -23.94
N LEU A 168 18.06 11.50 -23.88
CA LEU A 168 17.54 12.83 -24.26
C LEU A 168 17.18 12.91 -25.74
N ASP A 169 16.19 13.77 -26.03
CA ASP A 169 15.80 14.23 -27.36
C ASP A 169 15.33 13.11 -28.32
N VAL A 170 14.95 11.96 -27.77
CA VAL A 170 14.38 10.85 -28.51
C VAL A 170 12.93 10.63 -28.06
N PRO A 171 11.96 10.42 -28.98
CA PRO A 171 10.59 10.11 -28.61
C PRO A 171 10.51 8.73 -27.92
N LEU A 172 9.98 8.73 -26.70
CA LEU A 172 9.88 7.55 -25.84
C LEU A 172 8.43 7.22 -25.53
N VAL A 173 8.12 5.93 -25.39
CA VAL A 173 6.83 5.50 -24.85
C VAL A 173 6.79 5.83 -23.36
N PRO A 174 5.78 6.58 -22.87
CA PRO A 174 5.67 6.92 -21.45
C PRO A 174 5.12 5.72 -20.64
N VAL A 175 5.93 4.66 -20.51
CA VAL A 175 5.55 3.41 -19.81
C VAL A 175 5.14 3.68 -18.36
N ALA A 176 5.84 4.56 -17.65
CA ALA A 176 5.48 4.93 -16.28
C ALA A 176 4.10 5.61 -16.18
N ALA A 177 3.69 6.40 -17.18
CA ALA A 177 2.36 7.00 -17.19
C ALA A 177 1.25 5.97 -17.48
N TYR A 178 1.51 5.01 -18.38
CA TYR A 178 0.59 3.90 -18.60
C TYR A 178 0.49 2.98 -17.39
N GLY A 179 1.62 2.72 -16.73
CA GLY A 179 1.68 1.96 -15.49
C GLY A 179 0.84 2.63 -14.41
N SER A 180 1.05 3.92 -14.14
CA SER A 180 0.28 4.64 -13.12
C SER A 180 -1.21 4.68 -13.43
N ALA A 181 -1.60 4.93 -14.68
CA ALA A 181 -3.00 4.90 -15.11
C ALA A 181 -3.62 3.51 -14.96
N GLY A 182 -2.91 2.45 -15.39
CA GLY A 182 -3.37 1.07 -15.28
C GLY A 182 -3.57 0.64 -13.83
N PHE A 183 -2.60 0.92 -12.95
CA PHE A 183 -2.72 0.61 -11.53
C PHE A 183 -3.80 1.45 -10.82
N ALA A 184 -3.95 2.72 -11.18
CA ALA A 184 -5.02 3.57 -10.64
C ALA A 184 -6.40 3.03 -11.03
N LEU A 185 -6.59 2.62 -12.29
CA LEU A 185 -7.84 2.02 -12.76
C LEU A 185 -8.13 0.69 -12.06
N LEU A 186 -7.13 -0.16 -11.88
CA LEU A 186 -7.28 -1.43 -11.14
C LEU A 186 -7.63 -1.19 -9.67
N ALA A 187 -6.97 -0.24 -9.01
CA ALA A 187 -7.28 0.12 -7.63
C ALA A 187 -8.70 0.67 -7.50
N LEU A 188 -9.11 1.54 -8.43
CA LEU A 188 -10.45 2.10 -8.43
C LEU A 188 -11.51 1.04 -8.72
N GLY A 189 -11.26 0.15 -9.69
CA GLY A 189 -12.13 -0.96 -10.04
C GLY A 189 -12.32 -1.95 -8.89
N THR A 190 -11.24 -2.34 -8.21
CA THR A 190 -11.29 -3.27 -7.07
C THR A 190 -11.97 -2.66 -5.85
N VAL A 191 -11.69 -1.39 -5.52
CA VAL A 191 -12.41 -0.67 -4.46
C VAL A 191 -13.88 -0.51 -4.81
N TRP A 192 -14.21 -0.24 -6.07
CA TRP A 192 -15.58 -0.09 -6.53
C TRP A 192 -16.35 -1.42 -6.51
N MET A 193 -15.72 -2.53 -6.90
CA MET A 193 -16.30 -3.87 -6.75
C MET A 193 -16.55 -4.20 -5.28
N ALA A 194 -15.55 -4.01 -4.42
CA ALA A 194 -15.71 -4.20 -2.99
C ALA A 194 -16.69 -3.20 -2.34
N ALA A 195 -17.01 -2.10 -3.02
CA ALA A 195 -18.04 -1.17 -2.59
C ALA A 195 -19.47 -1.66 -2.94
N ARG A 196 -19.60 -2.49 -3.98
CA ARG A 196 -20.85 -3.11 -4.43
C ARG A 196 -21.20 -4.36 -3.66
N ASP A 197 -20.21 -5.08 -3.15
CA ASP A 197 -20.46 -6.20 -2.25
C ASP A 197 -21.08 -5.66 -0.96
N GLU A 198 -22.31 -6.12 -0.66
CA GLU A 198 -22.94 -5.80 0.61
C GLU A 198 -22.02 -6.29 1.73
N PRO A 199 -21.73 -5.45 2.75
CA PRO A 199 -20.93 -5.90 3.87
C PRO A 199 -21.62 -7.15 4.44
N PRO A 200 -20.90 -8.27 4.65
CA PRO A 200 -21.48 -9.44 5.29
C PRO A 200 -22.23 -8.96 6.52
N PRO A 201 -23.52 -9.34 6.68
CA PRO A 201 -24.31 -8.87 7.80
C PRO A 201 -23.47 -9.11 9.03
N ALA A 202 -23.18 -8.02 9.77
CA ALA A 202 -22.36 -8.07 10.97
C ALA A 202 -22.81 -9.30 11.70
N ARG A 203 -21.96 -10.33 11.75
CA ARG A 203 -22.31 -11.54 12.47
C ARG A 203 -22.33 -11.08 13.91
N CYS A 204 -23.51 -10.64 14.37
CA CYS A 204 -23.88 -10.68 15.75
C CYS A 204 -23.37 -12.02 16.21
N CYS A 205 -22.45 -12.00 17.17
CA CYS A 205 -21.98 -13.16 17.87
C CYS A 205 -23.22 -13.83 18.50
N TYR A 206 -23.95 -14.60 17.70
CA TYR A 206 -25.01 -15.51 18.12
C TYR A 206 -24.33 -16.81 18.59
N SER A 207 -23.30 -16.67 19.41
CA SER A 207 -22.88 -17.72 20.30
C SER A 207 -23.41 -17.31 21.66
N ARG A 208 -24.49 -17.97 22.10
CA ARG A 208 -25.08 -17.76 23.43
C ARG A 208 -24.06 -17.89 24.57
N ALA A 209 -22.87 -18.46 24.32
CA ALA A 209 -21.76 -18.51 25.25
C ALA A 209 -21.12 -17.13 25.52
N CYS A 210 -21.05 -16.22 24.53
CA CYS A 210 -20.40 -14.91 24.72
C CYS A 210 -21.27 -13.91 25.52
N CYS A 211 -22.59 -14.07 25.47
CA CYS A 211 -23.51 -13.24 26.25
C CYS A 211 -23.50 -13.63 27.75
N ARG A 212 -23.10 -14.87 28.09
CA ARG A 212 -23.03 -15.32 29.48
C ARG A 212 -21.75 -14.91 30.20
N SER A 213 -20.63 -14.71 29.50
CA SER A 213 -19.36 -14.32 30.13
C SER A 213 -19.24 -12.80 30.37
N SER A 214 -20.05 -11.97 29.70
CA SER A 214 -20.05 -10.51 29.87
C SER A 214 -20.93 -10.01 31.03
N LEU A 215 -21.76 -10.86 31.63
CA LEU A 215 -22.60 -10.48 32.77
C LEU A 215 -21.83 -10.47 34.12
N GLY A 216 -20.53 -10.78 34.11
CA GLY A 216 -19.70 -10.87 35.31
C GLY A 216 -18.75 -9.69 35.59
N LYS A 217 -18.68 -8.68 34.71
CA LYS A 217 -17.82 -7.51 34.95
C LYS A 217 -18.54 -6.23 34.55
N GLY A 218 -19.07 -5.54 35.56
CA GLY A 218 -19.60 -4.20 35.40
C GLY A 218 -18.53 -3.26 34.85
N SER A 219 -18.91 -2.47 33.85
CA SER A 219 -18.44 -1.09 33.55
C SER A 219 -18.55 -0.71 32.05
N TYR A 220 -19.43 -1.33 31.26
CA TYR A 220 -19.76 -0.85 29.90
C TYR A 220 -21.24 -1.07 29.54
N ALA A 221 -22.16 -0.60 30.39
CA ALA A 221 -23.61 -0.75 30.18
C ALA A 221 -24.21 0.22 29.14
N GLY A 222 -23.44 1.19 28.62
CA GLY A 222 -23.96 2.26 27.77
C GLY A 222 -24.09 1.95 26.27
N GLN A 223 -23.37 0.95 25.75
CA GLN A 223 -23.25 0.76 24.29
C GLN A 223 -23.84 -0.56 23.76
N ALA A 224 -24.24 -1.49 24.65
CA ALA A 224 -24.89 -2.74 24.29
C ALA A 224 -26.39 -2.57 23.93
N ASN A 225 -27.06 -1.54 24.45
CA ASN A 225 -28.51 -1.36 24.25
C ASN A 225 -28.92 -0.88 22.86
N ARG A 226 -27.99 -0.48 21.97
CA ARG A 226 -28.33 -0.10 20.59
C ARG A 226 -28.30 -1.25 19.59
N CYS A 227 -27.74 -2.41 19.92
CA CYS A 227 -27.67 -3.55 18.99
C CYS A 227 -28.85 -4.54 19.09
N CYS A 228 -29.65 -4.49 20.16
CA CYS A 228 -30.75 -5.45 20.36
C CYS A 228 -32.16 -4.96 19.97
N SER A 229 -32.36 -3.68 19.65
CA SER A 229 -33.72 -3.14 19.45
C SER A 229 -34.20 -3.08 18.00
N VAL A 230 -33.37 -3.39 17.00
CA VAL A 230 -33.74 -3.25 15.58
C VAL A 230 -33.66 -4.59 14.85
N HIS A 231 -34.49 -5.55 15.26
CA HIS A 231 -35.13 -6.59 14.43
C HIS A 231 -35.62 -7.75 15.29
N LEU A 232 -36.83 -7.60 15.83
CA LEU A 232 -37.70 -8.75 16.10
C LEU A 232 -38.88 -8.63 15.12
N PRO A 233 -38.96 -9.47 14.07
CA PRO A 233 -40.16 -9.55 13.26
C PRO A 233 -41.28 -10.17 14.11
N GLY A 234 -42.49 -9.61 13.96
CA GLY A 234 -43.63 -9.85 14.83
C GLY A 234 -43.99 -11.33 15.02
N ARG A 235 -44.02 -11.76 16.28
CA ARG A 235 -44.70 -12.98 16.70
C ARG A 235 -46.22 -12.74 16.59
N ARG A 236 -46.83 -13.21 15.50
CA ARG A 236 -48.29 -13.37 15.42
C ARG A 236 -48.74 -14.28 16.56
N ARG A 237 -49.59 -13.76 17.46
CA ARG A 237 -50.44 -14.57 18.33
C ARG A 237 -51.43 -15.33 17.44
N GLN A 238 -51.26 -16.65 17.35
CA GLN A 238 -52.35 -17.56 17.03
C GLN A 238 -52.80 -18.17 18.36
N GLY A 239 -53.95 -17.72 18.85
CA GLY A 239 -54.72 -18.39 19.90
C GLY A 239 -56.00 -18.92 19.26
N ARG A 240 -56.13 -20.25 19.22
CA ARG A 240 -57.39 -20.98 19.25
C ARG A 240 -57.53 -21.54 20.65
#